data_AF-A0A5E7ZN51-F1
#
_entry.id   AF-A0A5E7ZN51-F1
#
_cell.length_a   1.000
_cell.length_b   1.000
_cell.length_c   1.000
_cell.angle_alpha   90.00
_cell.angle_beta   90.00
_cell.angle_gamma   90.00
#
_symmetry.space_group_name_H-M   'P 1'
#
loop_
_entity.id
_entity.type
_entity.pdbx_description
1 polymer ?
#
loop_
_entity_poly.entity_id
_entity_poly.type
_entity_poly.pdbx_seq_one_letter_code
_entity_poly.pdbx_strand_id
1 'polypeptide(L)'
;MSTVIKLTFGNMDFDQNGYTANWISSIKKNELKAIDKLELDSLWGSEDNFIWKASQVVGLPSFYPIYQYRDFFTTNPLPLILMKGHLLVNKRFLAKYSPDGRYYSGSDTIDKEIVRVGAPMSPGFVIQSKEVFIARICEAITEDIKKIESLHPSHNHVLLCGGKDSLNMLLFPWSKPVVVASAPPNYELVRNFIEENKITCVKEMICLSDTSSRFEDMEILANVCRNSLEHCRWINDLQLLAERYPRSVFWKGQLGDTFLTPSWKKYRHQKVNFLDKLKPDHWKQKDFFNSLWLRGAMWQGAHMSQLRLLTGKLFLSFYHGANMTSLLQQVDLSSCVMADIRTEIGNFASGKEVVYPELNPSPGILKRTEGISSPERFLSLIESFVTIDQIVD
;
A
#
# COMPACT_ATOMS: atom_id res chain seq x y z
N MET A 1 6.60 -14.27 -30.98
CA MET A 1 6.12 -12.92 -31.27
C MET A 1 5.74 -12.23 -29.97
N SER A 2 6.45 -11.16 -29.63
CA SER A 2 6.30 -10.39 -28.40
C SER A 2 5.96 -8.95 -28.79
N THR A 3 4.80 -8.48 -28.39
CA THR A 3 4.33 -7.12 -28.71
C THR A 3 5.19 -6.10 -27.95
N VAL A 4 6.01 -5.37 -28.70
CA VAL A 4 6.80 -4.23 -28.20
C VAL A 4 6.07 -2.94 -28.56
N ILE A 5 5.75 -2.13 -27.57
CA ILE A 5 5.22 -0.78 -27.78
C ILE A 5 6.36 0.20 -27.50
N LYS A 6 6.91 0.85 -28.54
CA LYS A 6 7.89 1.92 -28.37
C LYS A 6 7.16 3.17 -27.84
N LEU A 7 7.72 3.78 -26.80
CA LEU A 7 7.15 4.96 -26.15
C LEU A 7 8.01 6.19 -26.49
N THR A 8 7.79 6.77 -27.66
CA THR A 8 8.45 8.02 -28.06
C THR A 8 7.54 9.18 -27.69
N PHE A 9 7.86 9.94 -26.65
CA PHE A 9 6.99 11.04 -26.22
C PHE A 9 7.19 12.25 -27.14
N GLY A 10 6.22 12.52 -28.02
CA GLY A 10 6.18 13.76 -28.80
C GLY A 10 5.97 15.00 -27.91
N ASN A 11 6.12 16.20 -28.50
CA ASN A 11 5.65 17.44 -27.88
C ASN A 11 4.13 17.35 -27.72
N MET A 12 3.66 16.92 -26.55
CA MET A 12 2.23 16.76 -26.28
C MET A 12 1.56 18.14 -26.32
N ASP A 13 0.48 18.26 -27.10
CA ASP A 13 -0.34 19.46 -27.14
C ASP A 13 -1.21 19.49 -25.87
N PHE A 14 -0.99 20.47 -25.00
CA PHE A 14 -1.43 20.46 -23.61
C PHE A 14 -2.91 20.80 -23.40
N ASP A 15 -3.64 21.20 -24.45
CA ASP A 15 -4.93 21.89 -24.30
C ASP A 15 -6.13 21.00 -23.97
N GLN A 16 -6.05 19.67 -24.15
CA GLN A 16 -7.14 18.74 -23.74
C GLN A 16 -6.73 17.71 -22.67
N ASN A 17 -5.44 17.40 -22.52
CA ASN A 17 -4.90 16.41 -21.58
C ASN A 17 -4.03 17.03 -20.47
N GLY A 18 -4.11 18.34 -20.27
CA GLY A 18 -3.11 19.13 -19.56
C GLY A 18 -2.71 18.58 -18.19
N TYR A 19 -3.66 18.11 -17.37
CA TYR A 19 -3.34 17.63 -16.03
C TYR A 19 -2.55 16.31 -16.04
N THR A 20 -3.04 15.29 -16.75
CA THR A 20 -2.38 13.98 -16.85
C THR A 20 -1.02 14.08 -17.56
N ALA A 21 -0.93 14.88 -18.63
CA ALA A 21 0.33 15.11 -19.34
C ALA A 21 1.37 15.81 -18.46
N ASN A 22 0.95 16.82 -17.68
CA ASN A 22 1.84 17.49 -16.71
C ASN A 22 2.31 16.55 -15.60
N TRP A 23 1.43 15.67 -15.11
CA TRP A 23 1.79 14.66 -14.12
C TRP A 23 2.76 13.61 -14.67
N ILE A 24 2.55 13.10 -15.89
CA ILE A 24 3.53 12.21 -16.55
C ILE A 24 4.87 12.93 -16.73
N SER A 25 4.85 14.19 -17.15
CA SER A 25 6.04 15.02 -17.29
C SER A 25 6.79 15.19 -15.96
N SER A 26 6.07 15.38 -14.85
CA SER A 26 6.68 15.50 -13.52
C SER A 26 7.33 14.19 -13.05
N ILE A 27 6.74 13.04 -13.36
CA ILE A 27 7.36 11.73 -13.09
C ILE A 27 8.67 11.58 -13.86
N LYS A 28 8.70 11.99 -15.14
CA LYS A 28 9.92 11.90 -15.99
C LYS A 28 11.02 12.87 -15.57
N LYS A 29 10.63 14.05 -15.11
CA LYS A 29 11.56 15.08 -14.60
C LYS A 29 12.10 14.74 -13.22
N ASN A 30 11.52 13.75 -12.54
CA ASN A 30 12.00 13.31 -11.24
C ASN A 30 13.44 12.80 -11.38
N GLU A 31 14.32 13.32 -10.52
CA GLU A 31 15.74 13.04 -10.63
C GLU A 31 16.04 11.57 -10.35
N LEU A 32 16.97 11.02 -11.11
CA LEU A 32 17.45 9.68 -10.86
C LEU A 32 18.44 9.72 -9.69
N LYS A 33 18.08 9.08 -8.57
CA LYS A 33 18.99 8.99 -7.42
C LYS A 33 19.91 7.80 -7.56
N ALA A 34 21.17 8.05 -7.90
CA ALA A 34 22.22 7.03 -7.89
C ALA A 34 22.77 6.84 -6.48
N ILE A 35 22.80 5.59 -6.01
CA ILE A 35 23.34 5.19 -4.70
C ILE A 35 24.07 3.85 -4.85
N ASP A 36 25.17 3.66 -4.14
CA ASP A 36 25.94 2.41 -4.29
C ASP A 36 25.18 1.22 -3.73
N LYS A 37 24.64 1.38 -2.52
CA LYS A 37 23.91 0.36 -1.77
C LYS A 37 22.53 0.88 -1.40
N LEU A 38 21.50 0.16 -1.82
CA LEU A 38 20.11 0.48 -1.55
C LEU A 38 19.48 -0.49 -0.55
N GLU A 39 19.00 0.04 0.58
CA GLU A 39 18.16 -0.71 1.51
C GLU A 39 16.71 -0.66 1.04
N LEU A 40 16.20 -1.79 0.55
CA LEU A 40 14.88 -1.85 -0.07
C LEU A 40 13.77 -1.38 0.88
N ASP A 41 13.84 -1.76 2.15
CA ASP A 41 12.84 -1.37 3.16
C ASP A 41 12.85 0.14 3.46
N SER A 42 13.96 0.85 3.17
CA SER A 42 14.05 2.29 3.41
C SER A 42 13.39 3.13 2.31
N LEU A 43 13.15 2.56 1.11
CA LEU A 43 12.51 3.27 0.00
C LEU A 43 11.14 3.84 0.38
N TRP A 44 10.42 3.11 1.22
CA TRP A 44 9.08 3.50 1.64
C TRP A 44 9.08 4.65 2.65
N GLY A 45 10.21 4.91 3.32
CA GLY A 45 10.40 6.04 4.22
C GLY A 45 11.07 7.27 3.59
N SER A 46 11.40 7.26 2.29
CA SER A 46 12.04 8.39 1.60
C SER A 46 11.04 9.10 0.68
N GLU A 47 11.00 10.43 0.68
CA GLU A 47 10.17 11.22 -0.26
C GLU A 47 10.88 11.56 -1.56
N ASP A 48 12.19 11.34 -1.61
CA ASP A 48 13.07 12.12 -2.47
C ASP A 48 12.87 11.86 -3.97
N ASN A 49 12.54 10.62 -4.36
CA ASN A 49 12.52 10.22 -5.77
C ASN A 49 11.51 9.11 -6.08
N PHE A 50 11.23 8.94 -7.38
CA PHE A 50 10.46 7.81 -7.91
C PHE A 50 11.34 6.66 -8.40
N ILE A 51 12.59 6.94 -8.78
CA ILE A 51 13.52 5.95 -9.33
C ILE A 51 14.88 6.05 -8.63
N TRP A 52 15.37 4.91 -8.16
CA TRP A 52 16.71 4.76 -7.61
C TRP A 52 17.54 3.85 -8.49
N LYS A 53 18.80 4.21 -8.72
CA LYS A 53 19.78 3.35 -9.39
C LYS A 53 20.76 2.84 -8.36
N ALA A 54 20.90 1.51 -8.23
CA ALA A 54 21.79 0.91 -7.26
C ALA A 54 22.51 -0.33 -7.77
N SER A 55 23.80 -0.43 -7.46
CA SER A 55 24.63 -1.60 -7.82
C SER A 55 24.51 -2.74 -6.81
N GLN A 56 24.15 -2.41 -5.56
CA GLN A 56 23.91 -3.37 -4.49
C GLN A 56 22.56 -3.10 -3.83
N VAL A 57 21.86 -4.18 -3.47
CA VAL A 57 20.59 -4.11 -2.73
C VAL A 57 20.65 -4.95 -1.47
N VAL A 58 20.02 -4.46 -0.41
CA VAL A 58 19.86 -5.16 0.87
C VAL A 58 18.41 -5.08 1.31
N GLY A 59 17.93 -6.15 1.96
CA GLY A 59 16.56 -6.26 2.43
C GLY A 59 15.72 -7.16 1.54
N LEU A 60 14.57 -7.57 2.07
CA LEU A 60 13.67 -8.52 1.42
C LEU A 60 12.22 -8.05 1.64
N PRO A 61 11.76 -7.04 0.90
CA PRO A 61 10.47 -6.41 1.13
C PRO A 61 9.34 -7.44 0.98
N SER A 62 8.46 -7.52 1.99
CA SER A 62 7.39 -8.51 2.03
C SER A 62 6.02 -7.92 1.67
N PHE A 63 5.69 -6.76 2.24
CA PHE A 63 4.39 -6.10 2.05
C PHE A 63 4.44 -4.95 1.06
N TYR A 64 5.43 -4.06 1.21
CA TYR A 64 5.57 -2.90 0.36
C TYR A 64 6.22 -3.29 -0.97
N PRO A 65 5.49 -3.26 -2.10
CA PRO A 65 6.04 -3.73 -3.35
C PRO A 65 7.15 -2.79 -3.84
N ILE A 66 8.23 -3.41 -4.32
CA ILE A 66 9.32 -2.72 -5.02
C ILE A 66 9.50 -3.43 -6.35
N TYR A 67 9.70 -2.65 -7.39
CA TYR A 67 9.84 -3.12 -8.76
C TYR A 67 11.23 -2.79 -9.27
N GLN A 68 11.77 -3.68 -10.09
CA GLN A 68 13.11 -3.61 -10.60
C GLN A 68 13.11 -3.73 -12.12
N TYR A 69 13.94 -2.91 -12.77
CA TYR A 69 14.39 -3.06 -14.14
C TYR A 69 15.90 -2.86 -14.16
N ARG A 70 16.67 -3.91 -14.45
CA ARG A 70 18.14 -3.89 -14.34
C ARG A 70 18.59 -3.42 -12.95
N ASP A 71 19.38 -2.36 -12.86
CA ASP A 71 19.86 -1.72 -11.64
C ASP A 71 18.97 -0.56 -11.17
N PHE A 72 17.77 -0.41 -11.73
CA PHE A 72 16.79 0.61 -11.35
C PHE A 72 15.65 0.04 -10.53
N PHE A 73 15.25 0.77 -9.49
CA PHE A 73 14.24 0.37 -8.52
C PHE A 73 13.17 1.47 -8.36
N THR A 74 11.94 1.08 -8.07
CA THR A 74 10.83 2.00 -7.80
C THR A 74 9.77 1.35 -6.92
N THR A 75 8.92 2.15 -6.28
CA THR A 75 7.73 1.67 -5.57
C THR A 75 6.54 1.44 -6.50
N ASN A 76 6.54 1.92 -7.74
CA ASN A 76 5.44 1.76 -8.71
C ASN A 76 5.98 1.50 -10.13
N PRO A 77 5.45 0.53 -10.92
CA PRO A 77 6.04 0.19 -12.22
C PRO A 77 6.02 1.32 -13.26
N LEU A 78 5.05 2.24 -13.20
CA LEU A 78 4.89 3.29 -14.22
C LEU A 78 6.15 4.15 -14.42
N PRO A 79 6.80 4.70 -13.38
CA PRO A 79 8.10 5.35 -13.50
C PRO A 79 9.15 4.58 -14.32
N LEU A 80 9.29 3.28 -14.11
CA LEU A 80 10.26 2.47 -14.88
C LEU A 80 9.83 2.27 -16.33
N ILE A 81 8.53 2.11 -16.61
CA ILE A 81 8.00 2.04 -17.99
C ILE A 81 8.35 3.33 -18.74
N LEU A 82 8.10 4.48 -18.10
CA LEU A 82 8.36 5.80 -18.67
C LEU A 82 9.87 6.05 -18.88
N MET A 83 10.70 5.69 -17.91
CA MET A 83 12.17 5.82 -17.99
C MET A 83 12.75 4.94 -19.10
N LYS A 84 12.25 3.71 -19.24
CA LYS A 84 12.73 2.75 -20.23
C LYS A 84 12.38 3.17 -21.67
N GLY A 85 11.33 3.98 -21.85
CA GLY A 85 10.92 4.49 -23.15
C GLY A 85 10.29 3.42 -24.06
N HIS A 86 9.90 2.27 -23.52
CA HIS A 86 9.10 1.26 -24.21
C HIS A 86 8.34 0.39 -23.20
N LEU A 87 7.30 -0.30 -23.66
CA LEU A 87 6.54 -1.30 -22.91
C LEU A 87 6.62 -2.64 -23.63
N LEU A 88 7.23 -3.65 -23.01
CA LEU A 88 7.28 -5.02 -23.54
C LEU A 88 6.15 -5.83 -22.90
N VAL A 89 5.03 -5.99 -23.61
CA VAL A 89 3.81 -6.52 -23.01
C VAL A 89 4.00 -7.97 -22.54
N ASN A 90 3.72 -8.22 -21.27
CA ASN A 90 3.87 -9.52 -20.65
C ASN A 90 2.62 -10.40 -20.87
N LYS A 91 2.68 -11.27 -21.88
CA LYS A 91 1.59 -12.22 -22.19
C LYS A 91 1.22 -13.14 -21.02
N ARG A 92 2.15 -13.46 -20.11
CA ARG A 92 1.85 -14.28 -18.92
C ARG A 92 1.02 -13.53 -17.89
N PHE A 93 1.29 -12.25 -17.72
CA PHE A 93 0.49 -11.36 -16.89
C PHE A 93 -0.93 -11.25 -17.47
N LEU A 94 -1.04 -10.95 -18.77
CA LEU A 94 -2.34 -10.84 -19.45
C LEU A 94 -3.17 -12.13 -19.38
N ALA A 95 -2.54 -13.30 -19.56
CA ALA A 95 -3.24 -14.58 -19.47
C ALA A 95 -3.82 -14.90 -18.08
N LYS A 96 -3.30 -14.25 -17.02
CA LYS A 96 -3.78 -14.37 -15.65
C LYS A 96 -4.69 -13.21 -15.25
N TYR A 97 -4.77 -12.15 -16.05
CA TYR A 97 -5.65 -11.03 -15.79
C TYR A 97 -7.10 -11.53 -15.86
N SER A 98 -7.88 -11.17 -14.84
CA SER A 98 -9.30 -11.47 -14.78
C SER A 98 -10.04 -10.15 -14.58
N PRO A 99 -10.98 -9.79 -15.48
CA PRO A 99 -11.79 -8.58 -15.33
C PRO A 99 -12.57 -8.55 -14.01
N ASP A 100 -13.01 -9.71 -13.52
CA ASP A 100 -13.71 -9.87 -12.24
C ASP A 100 -12.74 -9.97 -11.04
N GLY A 101 -11.44 -9.98 -11.32
CA GLY A 101 -10.39 -10.05 -10.32
C GLY A 101 -10.23 -8.73 -9.60
N ARG A 102 -10.30 -8.76 -8.26
CA ARG A 102 -10.07 -7.55 -7.44
C ARG A 102 -8.64 -7.01 -7.54
N TYR A 103 -7.68 -7.87 -7.89
CA TYR A 103 -6.27 -7.54 -8.03
C TYR A 103 -5.50 -8.64 -8.77
N TYR A 104 -4.37 -8.29 -9.37
CA TYR A 104 -3.37 -9.22 -9.86
C TYR A 104 -2.51 -9.74 -8.71
N SER A 105 -2.22 -11.03 -8.68
CA SER A 105 -1.37 -11.65 -7.66
C SER A 105 -0.12 -12.25 -8.27
N GLY A 106 1.01 -12.09 -7.59
CA GLY A 106 2.30 -12.62 -8.03
C GLY A 106 3.37 -11.55 -8.23
N SER A 107 4.42 -11.93 -8.97
CA SER A 107 5.62 -11.14 -9.20
C SER A 107 5.69 -10.50 -10.58
N ASP A 108 4.92 -11.01 -11.55
CA ASP A 108 4.87 -10.46 -12.91
C ASP A 108 4.20 -9.08 -12.92
N THR A 109 4.57 -8.23 -13.88
CA THR A 109 3.88 -6.98 -14.18
C THR A 109 3.39 -6.98 -15.64
N ILE A 110 2.64 -5.95 -16.03
CA ILE A 110 2.23 -5.73 -17.43
C ILE A 110 3.43 -5.63 -18.37
N ASP A 111 4.59 -5.20 -17.87
CA ASP A 111 5.85 -5.18 -18.59
C ASP A 111 6.69 -6.43 -18.24
N LYS A 112 7.20 -7.12 -19.26
CA LYS A 112 7.96 -8.36 -19.11
C LYS A 112 9.33 -8.16 -18.46
N GLU A 113 9.92 -6.97 -18.57
CA GLU A 113 11.26 -6.67 -18.06
C GLU A 113 11.22 -6.04 -16.66
N ILE A 114 10.05 -5.63 -16.19
CA ILE A 114 9.87 -5.10 -14.85
C ILE A 114 9.34 -6.23 -13.97
N VAL A 115 10.11 -6.57 -12.95
CA VAL A 115 9.76 -7.61 -11.98
C VAL A 115 9.59 -7.02 -10.60
N ARG A 116 8.69 -7.60 -9.81
CA ARG A 116 8.62 -7.31 -8.38
C ARG A 116 9.74 -8.04 -7.64
N VAL A 117 10.47 -7.31 -6.81
CA VAL A 117 11.49 -7.87 -5.89
C VAL A 117 10.93 -8.10 -4.49
N GLY A 118 11.62 -8.92 -3.71
CA GLY A 118 11.22 -9.29 -2.35
C GLY A 118 10.82 -10.74 -2.24
N ALA A 119 10.39 -11.13 -1.03
CA ALA A 119 9.92 -12.48 -0.76
C ALA A 119 8.98 -12.52 0.45
N PRO A 120 8.29 -13.65 0.67
CA PRO A 120 7.56 -13.90 1.90
C PRO A 120 8.45 -13.81 3.14
N MET A 121 7.84 -13.39 4.26
CA MET A 121 8.50 -13.47 5.57
C MET A 121 8.73 -14.94 5.97
N SER A 122 9.81 -15.19 6.71
CA SER A 122 10.08 -16.50 7.29
C SER A 122 9.65 -16.50 8.77
N PRO A 123 8.81 -17.45 9.21
CA PRO A 123 8.40 -17.54 10.61
C PRO A 123 9.48 -18.18 11.48
N GLY A 124 9.77 -17.57 12.63
CA GLY A 124 10.78 -17.99 13.59
C GLY A 124 10.22 -18.63 14.87
N PHE A 125 8.95 -18.41 15.19
CA PHE A 125 8.23 -19.07 16.31
C PHE A 125 8.87 -18.91 17.71
N VAL A 126 9.59 -17.81 17.94
CA VAL A 126 10.27 -17.48 19.20
C VAL A 126 9.29 -16.95 20.25
N ILE A 127 8.38 -16.06 19.87
CA ILE A 127 7.40 -15.44 20.78
C ILE A 127 6.13 -16.27 20.78
N GLN A 128 5.79 -16.86 21.92
CA GLN A 128 4.64 -17.78 22.06
C GLN A 128 3.59 -17.33 23.11
N SER A 129 3.87 -16.29 23.90
CA SER A 129 2.89 -15.69 24.82
C SER A 129 2.14 -14.56 24.14
N LYS A 130 0.81 -14.55 24.30
CA LYS A 130 -0.06 -13.46 23.82
C LYS A 130 0.31 -12.12 24.45
N GLU A 131 0.55 -12.11 25.76
CA GLU A 131 0.84 -10.91 26.54
C GLU A 131 2.18 -10.30 26.11
N VAL A 132 3.20 -11.15 25.93
CA VAL A 132 4.50 -10.73 25.38
C VAL A 132 4.31 -10.18 23.97
N PHE A 133 3.52 -10.85 23.12
CA PHE A 133 3.29 -10.38 21.76
C PHE A 133 2.60 -9.01 21.72
N ILE A 134 1.58 -8.77 22.55
CA ILE A 134 0.89 -7.47 22.66
C ILE A 134 1.88 -6.37 23.05
N ALA A 135 2.67 -6.59 24.11
CA ALA A 135 3.67 -5.61 24.55
C ALA A 135 4.67 -5.30 23.43
N ARG A 136 5.19 -6.33 22.76
CA ARG A 136 6.16 -6.19 21.66
C ARG A 136 5.56 -5.51 20.43
N ILE A 137 4.28 -5.73 20.12
CA ILE A 137 3.58 -4.97 19.06
C ILE A 137 3.59 -3.49 19.39
N CYS A 138 3.22 -3.14 20.62
CA CYS A 138 3.14 -1.74 21.03
C CYS A 138 4.52 -1.06 21.00
N GLU A 139 5.56 -1.76 21.44
CA GLU A 139 6.96 -1.31 21.31
C GLU A 139 7.35 -1.11 19.84
N ALA A 140 7.15 -2.12 19.00
CA ALA A 140 7.57 -2.09 17.59
C ALA A 140 6.90 -0.96 16.81
N ILE A 141 5.59 -0.77 17.01
CA ILE A 141 4.83 0.33 16.41
C ILE A 141 5.37 1.69 16.88
N THR A 142 5.60 1.85 18.19
CA THR A 142 6.11 3.10 18.75
C THR A 142 7.47 3.45 18.17
N GLU A 143 8.36 2.48 18.01
CA GLU A 143 9.68 2.69 17.39
C GLU A 143 9.58 3.00 15.89
N ASP A 144 8.65 2.37 15.17
CA ASP A 144 8.40 2.70 13.76
C ASP A 144 7.82 4.12 13.58
N ILE A 145 6.93 4.59 14.47
CA ILE A 145 6.44 5.98 14.49
C ILE A 145 7.60 6.94 14.71
N LYS A 146 8.37 6.76 15.80
CA LYS A 146 9.50 7.63 16.14
C LYS A 146 10.51 7.73 15.02
N LYS A 147 10.83 6.60 14.36
CA LYS A 147 11.73 6.57 13.21
C LYS A 147 11.23 7.47 12.09
N ILE A 148 9.95 7.39 11.72
CA ILE A 148 9.38 8.21 10.65
C ILE A 148 9.29 9.68 11.06
N GLU A 149 8.88 9.99 12.29
CA GLU A 149 8.87 11.37 12.81
C GLU A 149 10.28 11.98 12.82
N SER A 150 11.31 11.19 13.14
CA SER A 150 12.70 11.64 13.10
C SER A 150 13.22 11.84 11.67
N LEU A 151 12.78 11.02 10.72
CA LEU A 151 13.15 11.19 9.30
C LEU A 151 12.44 12.39 8.67
N HIS A 152 11.23 12.70 9.13
CA HIS A 152 10.36 13.74 8.58
C HIS A 152 9.89 14.72 9.66
N PRO A 153 10.81 15.41 10.36
CA PRO A 153 10.47 16.20 11.55
C PRO A 153 9.67 17.45 11.24
N SER A 154 9.42 17.80 9.97
CA SER A 154 8.60 18.94 9.57
C SER A 154 7.22 18.56 9.03
N HIS A 155 6.91 17.27 8.97
CA HIS A 155 5.72 16.77 8.31
C HIS A 155 4.52 16.73 9.23
N ASN A 156 3.34 16.86 8.62
CA ASN A 156 2.07 16.56 9.26
C ASN A 156 1.81 15.05 9.15
N HIS A 157 1.24 14.45 10.19
CA HIS A 157 0.87 13.04 10.18
C HIS A 157 -0.64 12.93 9.98
N VAL A 158 -1.05 12.34 8.86
CA VAL A 158 -2.45 12.16 8.49
C VAL A 158 -2.83 10.69 8.70
N LEU A 159 -3.71 10.41 9.66
CA LEU A 159 -4.17 9.06 9.98
C LEU A 159 -5.48 8.75 9.25
N LEU A 160 -5.46 7.75 8.37
CA LEU A 160 -6.64 7.28 7.65
C LEU A 160 -7.40 6.26 8.50
N CYS A 161 -8.52 6.69 9.08
CA CYS A 161 -9.26 5.94 10.08
C CYS A 161 -10.61 5.42 9.58
N GLY A 162 -10.99 4.23 10.03
CA GLY A 162 -12.31 3.64 9.81
C GLY A 162 -12.61 2.50 10.78
N GLY A 163 -11.84 1.41 10.70
CA GLY A 163 -12.01 0.23 11.56
C GLY A 163 -11.00 0.15 12.71
N LYS A 164 -11.18 -0.86 13.58
CA LYS A 164 -10.35 -1.07 14.79
C LYS A 164 -8.83 -0.97 14.54
N ASP A 165 -8.34 -1.55 13.46
CA ASP A 165 -6.92 -1.52 13.08
C ASP A 165 -6.40 -0.07 13.00
N SER A 166 -7.12 0.80 12.30
CA SER A 166 -6.75 2.21 12.18
C SER A 166 -7.12 3.04 13.41
N LEU A 167 -8.14 2.66 14.17
CA LEU A 167 -8.49 3.33 15.43
C LEU A 167 -7.38 3.16 16.47
N ASN A 168 -6.72 2.00 16.50
CA ASN A 168 -5.59 1.76 17.40
C ASN A 168 -4.46 2.78 17.19
N MET A 169 -4.28 3.29 15.97
CA MET A 169 -3.23 4.29 15.67
C MET A 169 -3.37 5.57 16.48
N LEU A 170 -4.60 5.94 16.86
CA LEU A 170 -4.90 7.13 17.64
C LEU A 170 -4.49 7.01 19.11
N LEU A 171 -4.21 5.79 19.57
CA LEU A 171 -3.89 5.48 20.96
C LEU A 171 -2.38 5.48 21.23
N PHE A 172 -1.56 5.56 20.19
CA PHE A 172 -0.10 5.59 20.31
C PHE A 172 0.43 7.01 20.54
N PRO A 173 1.61 7.13 21.16
CA PRO A 173 2.22 8.43 21.39
C PRO A 173 2.72 9.03 20.07
N TRP A 174 2.20 10.20 19.72
CA TRP A 174 2.66 11.03 18.61
C TRP A 174 3.44 12.23 19.15
N SER A 175 4.59 12.56 18.54
CA SER A 175 5.38 13.74 18.93
C SER A 175 4.68 15.06 18.63
N LYS A 176 3.70 15.03 17.72
CA LYS A 176 2.92 16.18 17.28
C LYS A 176 1.44 15.84 17.16
N PRO A 177 0.56 16.86 17.24
CA PRO A 177 -0.84 16.67 16.90
C PRO A 177 -1.02 16.14 15.47
N VAL A 178 -1.89 15.14 15.30
CA VAL A 178 -2.17 14.46 14.04
C VAL A 178 -3.46 14.98 13.38
N VAL A 179 -3.54 14.85 12.07
CA VAL A 179 -4.77 15.05 11.30
C VAL A 179 -5.45 13.70 11.14
N VAL A 180 -6.74 13.60 11.42
CA VAL A 180 -7.52 12.38 11.17
C VAL A 180 -8.35 12.57 9.92
N ALA A 181 -8.26 11.64 8.98
CA ALA A 181 -9.16 11.59 7.82
C ALA A 181 -9.97 10.29 7.86
N SER A 182 -11.29 10.43 7.77
CA SER A 182 -12.24 9.31 7.77
C SER A 182 -13.35 9.61 6.77
N ALA A 183 -14.16 8.61 6.43
CA ALA A 183 -15.22 8.72 5.45
C ALA A 183 -16.48 7.98 5.89
N PRO A 184 -17.66 8.35 5.39
CA PRO A 184 -18.85 7.51 5.52
C PRO A 184 -18.59 6.09 4.96
N PRO A 185 -19.14 5.04 5.60
CA PRO A 185 -20.06 5.08 6.75
C PRO A 185 -19.39 5.21 8.13
N ASN A 186 -18.05 5.25 8.22
CA ASN A 186 -17.32 5.21 9.49
C ASN A 186 -16.97 6.59 10.08
N TYR A 187 -17.22 7.69 9.37
CA TYR A 187 -16.84 9.04 9.82
C TYR A 187 -17.35 9.37 11.22
N GLU A 188 -18.66 9.21 11.45
CA GLU A 188 -19.27 9.48 12.76
C GLU A 188 -18.77 8.52 13.85
N LEU A 189 -18.51 7.25 13.51
CA LEU A 189 -17.98 6.26 14.44
C LEU A 189 -16.56 6.62 14.90
N VAL A 190 -15.72 7.10 13.98
CA VAL A 190 -14.36 7.57 14.30
C VAL A 190 -14.43 8.83 15.18
N ARG A 191 -15.37 9.74 14.91
CA ARG A 191 -15.54 10.96 15.72
C ARG A 191 -15.93 10.60 17.16
N ASN A 192 -16.94 9.75 17.32
CA ASN A 192 -17.38 9.29 18.64
C ASN A 192 -16.27 8.55 19.38
N PHE A 193 -15.48 7.72 18.69
CA PHE A 193 -14.32 7.06 19.28
C PHE A 193 -13.30 8.05 19.87
N ILE A 194 -12.99 9.14 19.15
CA ILE A 194 -12.08 10.20 19.61
C ILE A 194 -12.64 10.88 20.87
N GLU A 195 -13.93 11.22 20.87
CA GLU A 195 -14.63 11.89 21.96
C GLU A 195 -14.71 11.02 23.22
N GLU A 196 -15.21 9.79 23.09
CA GLU A 196 -15.41 8.85 24.20
C GLU A 196 -14.10 8.47 24.88
N ASN A 197 -13.04 8.24 24.08
CA ASN A 197 -11.73 7.88 24.60
C ASN A 197 -10.87 9.10 24.97
N LYS A 198 -11.39 10.33 24.84
CA LYS A 198 -10.71 11.60 25.16
C LYS A 198 -9.33 11.68 24.49
N ILE A 199 -9.27 11.40 23.20
CA ILE A 199 -8.01 11.38 22.45
C ILE A 199 -7.56 12.82 22.17
N THR A 200 -6.45 13.23 22.77
CA THR A 200 -5.98 14.63 22.73
C THR A 200 -4.96 14.92 21.64
N CYS A 201 -4.40 13.89 20.99
CA CYS A 201 -3.42 14.07 19.93
C CYS A 201 -4.04 14.51 18.60
N VAL A 202 -5.37 14.51 18.46
CA VAL A 202 -6.06 14.90 17.22
C VAL A 202 -6.14 16.43 17.11
N LYS A 203 -5.47 16.99 16.10
CA LYS A 203 -5.53 18.41 15.75
C LYS A 203 -6.84 18.77 15.06
N GLU A 204 -7.23 17.97 14.09
CA GLU A 204 -8.41 18.18 13.27
C GLU A 204 -8.87 16.87 12.65
N MET A 205 -10.17 16.79 12.35
CA MET A 205 -10.79 15.66 11.68
C MET A 205 -11.38 16.11 10.34
N ILE A 206 -11.12 15.35 9.29
CA ILE A 206 -11.49 15.64 7.90
C ILE A 206 -12.40 14.53 7.39
N CYS A 207 -13.55 14.91 6.85
CA CYS A 207 -14.46 14.00 6.17
C CYS A 207 -14.05 13.87 4.71
N LEU A 208 -13.71 12.65 4.29
CA LEU A 208 -13.48 12.31 2.90
C LEU A 208 -14.81 11.94 2.23
N SER A 209 -14.92 12.32 0.98
CA SER A 209 -16.07 12.12 0.12
C SER A 209 -15.66 11.42 -1.17
N ASP A 210 -16.52 10.56 -1.71
CA ASP A 210 -16.29 9.92 -3.01
C ASP A 210 -16.83 10.79 -4.15
N THR A 211 -16.38 12.03 -4.23
CA THR A 211 -16.69 12.91 -5.37
C THR A 211 -16.06 12.36 -6.66
N SER A 212 -16.63 12.72 -7.82
CA SER A 212 -16.11 12.29 -9.14
C SER A 212 -14.64 12.70 -9.28
N SER A 213 -13.77 11.75 -9.64
CA SER A 213 -12.35 12.03 -9.81
C SER A 213 -12.11 12.69 -11.16
N ARG A 214 -11.52 13.89 -11.16
CA ARG A 214 -10.95 14.49 -12.38
C ARG A 214 -9.62 13.84 -12.78
N PHE A 215 -9.18 12.81 -12.05
CA PHE A 215 -7.88 12.16 -12.19
C PHE A 215 -7.99 10.71 -12.67
N GLU A 216 -9.11 10.32 -13.27
CA GLU A 216 -9.38 8.92 -13.65
C GLU A 216 -8.27 8.32 -14.51
N ASP A 217 -7.78 9.04 -15.53
CA ASP A 217 -6.68 8.56 -16.37
C ASP A 217 -5.39 8.34 -15.58
N MET A 218 -5.09 9.22 -14.62
CA MET A 218 -3.94 9.05 -13.73
C MET A 218 -4.11 7.84 -12.81
N GLU A 219 -5.33 7.60 -12.33
CA GLU A 219 -5.63 6.43 -11.50
C GLU A 219 -5.39 5.13 -12.28
N ILE A 220 -5.86 5.05 -13.53
CA ILE A 220 -5.65 3.90 -14.41
C ILE A 220 -4.16 3.70 -14.68
N LEU A 221 -3.44 4.77 -15.04
CA LEU A 221 -2.00 4.72 -15.31
C LEU A 221 -1.19 4.32 -14.07
N ALA A 222 -1.46 4.92 -12.91
CA ALA A 222 -0.74 4.62 -11.66
C ALA A 222 -1.06 3.22 -11.11
N ASN A 223 -2.24 2.68 -11.42
CA ASN A 223 -2.64 1.33 -11.07
C ASN A 223 -1.83 0.28 -11.85
N VAL A 224 -1.52 0.54 -13.12
CA VAL A 224 -0.75 -0.38 -13.99
C VAL A 224 -1.38 -1.79 -14.01
N CYS A 225 -2.72 -1.84 -14.14
CA CYS A 225 -3.53 -3.05 -14.17
C CYS A 225 -3.41 -3.96 -12.92
N ARG A 226 -3.00 -3.43 -11.76
CA ARG A 226 -2.75 -4.25 -10.56
C ARG A 226 -3.98 -4.47 -9.69
N ASN A 227 -4.85 -3.48 -9.55
CA ASN A 227 -6.05 -3.52 -8.71
C ASN A 227 -7.30 -3.19 -9.50
N SER A 228 -8.45 -3.69 -9.06
CA SER A 228 -9.73 -3.11 -9.46
C SER A 228 -9.89 -1.76 -8.77
N LEU A 229 -10.07 -0.71 -9.56
CA LEU A 229 -10.24 0.67 -9.08
C LEU A 229 -11.58 0.88 -8.35
N GLU A 230 -12.56 -0.02 -8.47
CA GLU A 230 -13.81 0.02 -7.69
C GLU A 230 -13.60 -0.06 -6.17
N HIS A 231 -12.42 -0.52 -5.75
CA HIS A 231 -12.01 -0.61 -4.35
C HIS A 231 -11.02 0.51 -3.94
N CYS A 232 -10.59 1.35 -4.88
CA CYS A 232 -9.64 2.42 -4.65
C CYS A 232 -10.40 3.74 -4.43
N ARG A 233 -10.80 3.97 -3.16
CA ARG A 233 -11.72 5.06 -2.79
C ARG A 233 -11.00 6.34 -2.35
N TRP A 234 -11.72 7.45 -2.39
CA TRP A 234 -11.28 8.78 -1.90
C TRP A 234 -10.00 9.36 -2.53
N ILE A 235 -9.55 8.86 -3.69
CA ILE A 235 -8.31 9.32 -4.31
C ILE A 235 -8.32 10.84 -4.54
N ASN A 236 -9.42 11.38 -5.05
CA ASN A 236 -9.57 12.82 -5.28
C ASN A 236 -9.33 13.63 -3.98
N ASP A 237 -10.02 13.26 -2.91
CA ASP A 237 -9.92 13.98 -1.64
C ASP A 237 -8.55 13.78 -0.97
N LEU A 238 -7.91 12.62 -1.16
CA LEU A 238 -6.53 12.40 -0.71
C LEU A 238 -5.51 13.25 -1.48
N GLN A 239 -5.73 13.53 -2.77
CA GLN A 239 -4.90 14.47 -3.53
C GLN A 239 -5.09 15.90 -3.04
N LEU A 240 -6.34 16.35 -2.87
CA LEU A 240 -6.64 17.66 -2.29
C LEU A 240 -6.05 17.81 -0.88
N LEU A 241 -6.07 16.73 -0.10
CA LEU A 241 -5.47 16.71 1.23
C LEU A 241 -3.94 16.78 1.17
N ALA A 242 -3.32 16.12 0.21
CA ALA A 242 -1.88 16.22 -0.04
C ALA A 242 -1.44 17.62 -0.53
N GLU A 243 -2.29 18.32 -1.27
CA GLU A 243 -2.10 19.73 -1.64
C GLU A 243 -2.24 20.65 -0.41
N ARG A 244 -3.23 20.41 0.46
CA ARG A 244 -3.43 21.15 1.71
C ARG A 244 -2.30 20.94 2.73
N TYR A 245 -1.69 19.75 2.76
CA TYR A 245 -0.52 19.44 3.60
C TYR A 245 0.67 19.01 2.72
N PRO A 246 1.40 19.96 2.10
CA PRO A 246 2.49 19.64 1.18
C PRO A 246 3.62 18.82 1.80
N ARG A 247 3.80 18.88 3.12
CA ARG A 247 4.70 18.01 3.89
C ARG A 247 3.85 17.12 4.79
N SER A 248 3.54 15.93 4.31
CA SER A 248 2.67 15.00 5.02
C SER A 248 3.05 13.54 4.82
N VAL A 249 2.85 12.78 5.89
CA VAL A 249 2.92 11.32 5.89
C VAL A 249 1.53 10.78 6.17
N PHE A 250 1.01 9.97 5.26
CA PHE A 250 -0.28 9.30 5.40
C PHE A 250 -0.09 7.93 6.02
N TRP A 251 -0.88 7.62 7.05
CA TRP A 251 -0.82 6.35 7.77
C TRP A 251 -2.13 5.58 7.62
N LYS A 252 -2.02 4.25 7.52
CA LYS A 252 -3.15 3.33 7.37
C LYS A 252 -3.04 2.16 8.35
N GLY A 253 -4.16 1.67 8.86
CA GLY A 253 -4.23 0.41 9.62
C GLY A 253 -4.18 -0.84 8.74
N GLN A 254 -3.45 -0.81 7.63
CA GLN A 254 -3.63 -1.77 6.54
C GLN A 254 -3.21 -3.18 6.93
N LEU A 255 -4.11 -4.16 6.75
CA LEU A 255 -3.95 -5.58 7.07
C LEU A 255 -3.71 -5.89 8.57
N GLY A 256 -3.99 -4.95 9.48
CA GLY A 256 -3.95 -5.16 10.93
C GLY A 256 -4.68 -6.44 11.35
N ASP A 257 -5.91 -6.58 10.88
CA ASP A 257 -6.80 -7.70 11.10
C ASP A 257 -6.17 -9.06 10.75
N THR A 258 -5.24 -9.10 9.79
CA THR A 258 -4.68 -10.37 9.32
C THR A 258 -3.82 -11.05 10.36
N PHE A 259 -3.00 -10.32 11.12
CA PHE A 259 -2.13 -10.89 12.18
C PHE A 259 -2.62 -10.59 13.60
N LEU A 260 -3.64 -9.76 13.79
CA LEU A 260 -4.22 -9.46 15.12
C LEU A 260 -5.52 -10.21 15.42
N THR A 261 -5.97 -11.06 14.50
CA THR A 261 -7.14 -11.91 14.67
C THR A 261 -6.86 -13.31 14.12
N PRO A 262 -7.69 -14.33 14.39
CA PRO A 262 -7.54 -15.66 13.82
C PRO A 262 -7.70 -15.72 12.28
N SER A 263 -7.91 -14.60 11.61
CA SER A 263 -8.07 -14.53 10.15
C SER A 263 -6.81 -15.00 9.39
N TRP A 264 -5.59 -14.89 9.95
CA TRP A 264 -4.38 -15.44 9.35
C TRP A 264 -4.52 -16.94 9.04
N LYS A 265 -5.31 -17.69 9.80
CA LYS A 265 -5.54 -19.14 9.55
C LYS A 265 -6.26 -19.40 8.23
N LYS A 266 -7.06 -18.44 7.76
CA LYS A 266 -7.91 -18.53 6.56
C LYS A 266 -7.39 -17.65 5.42
N TYR A 267 -6.47 -16.74 5.69
CA TYR A 267 -5.92 -15.82 4.70
C TYR A 267 -5.00 -16.56 3.73
N ARG A 268 -5.53 -16.96 2.57
CA ARG A 268 -4.81 -17.76 1.55
C ARG A 268 -4.95 -17.15 0.17
N HIS A 269 -3.88 -17.26 -0.63
CA HIS A 269 -3.91 -16.89 -2.05
C HIS A 269 -4.62 -17.94 -2.92
N GLN A 270 -4.44 -19.23 -2.62
CA GLN A 270 -5.08 -20.34 -3.34
C GLN A 270 -6.35 -20.82 -2.62
N LYS A 271 -7.25 -21.49 -3.36
CA LYS A 271 -8.45 -22.11 -2.79
C LYS A 271 -8.03 -23.17 -1.76
N VAL A 272 -8.59 -23.05 -0.56
CA VAL A 272 -8.38 -24.00 0.54
C VAL A 272 -9.06 -25.32 0.20
N ASN A 273 -8.31 -26.40 0.12
CA ASN A 273 -8.87 -27.75 -0.02
C ASN A 273 -9.12 -28.39 1.36
N PHE A 274 -9.73 -29.57 1.38
CA PHE A 274 -10.02 -30.26 2.65
C PHE A 274 -8.75 -30.59 3.43
N LEU A 275 -7.66 -30.99 2.76
CA LEU A 275 -6.40 -31.35 3.40
C LEU A 275 -5.70 -30.16 4.07
N ASP A 276 -5.91 -28.94 3.58
CA ASP A 276 -5.36 -27.72 4.20
C ASP A 276 -5.89 -27.51 5.64
N LYS A 277 -7.09 -28.02 5.95
CA LYS A 277 -7.64 -27.96 7.31
C LYS A 277 -6.85 -28.83 8.29
N LEU A 278 -6.26 -29.92 7.79
CA LEU A 278 -5.48 -30.88 8.56
C LEU A 278 -4.02 -30.43 8.77
N LYS A 279 -3.57 -29.40 8.06
CA LYS A 279 -2.21 -28.88 8.22
C LYS A 279 -1.99 -28.38 9.66
N PRO A 280 -0.81 -28.66 10.26
CA PRO A 280 -0.42 -28.03 11.52
C PRO A 280 -0.38 -26.50 11.40
N ASP A 281 -0.58 -25.81 12.52
CA ASP A 281 -0.71 -24.35 12.50
C ASP A 281 0.60 -23.64 12.08
N HIS A 282 1.78 -24.21 12.33
CA HIS A 282 3.06 -23.66 11.83
C HIS A 282 3.14 -23.66 10.29
N TRP A 283 2.61 -24.69 9.62
CA TRP A 283 2.49 -24.71 8.15
C TRP A 283 1.51 -23.65 7.67
N LYS A 284 0.39 -23.49 8.38
CA LYS A 284 -0.60 -22.45 8.08
C LYS A 284 -0.01 -21.04 8.20
N GLN A 285 0.89 -20.78 9.14
CA GLN A 285 1.56 -19.48 9.26
C GLN A 285 2.53 -19.23 8.10
N LYS A 286 3.27 -20.25 7.65
CA LYS A 286 4.10 -20.14 6.44
C LYS A 286 3.25 -19.85 5.19
N ASP A 287 2.13 -20.55 5.02
CA ASP A 287 1.18 -20.31 3.93
C ASP A 287 0.55 -18.91 4.02
N PHE A 288 0.31 -18.42 5.25
CA PHE A 288 -0.14 -17.05 5.50
C PHE A 288 0.90 -16.02 5.02
N PHE A 289 2.17 -16.12 5.40
CA PHE A 289 3.20 -15.18 4.96
C PHE A 289 3.43 -15.22 3.44
N ASN A 290 3.35 -16.39 2.82
CA ASN A 290 3.32 -16.51 1.35
C ASN A 290 2.13 -15.75 0.76
N SER A 291 0.96 -15.88 1.36
CA SER A 291 -0.26 -15.20 0.91
C SER A 291 -0.21 -13.69 1.16
N LEU A 292 0.44 -13.24 2.23
CA LEU A 292 0.67 -11.82 2.49
C LEU A 292 1.53 -11.22 1.38
N TRP A 293 2.62 -11.90 0.99
CA TRP A 293 3.48 -11.43 -0.10
C TRP A 293 2.77 -11.51 -1.46
N LEU A 294 2.11 -12.62 -1.82
CA LEU A 294 1.50 -12.78 -3.15
C LEU A 294 0.21 -11.97 -3.35
N ARG A 295 -0.62 -11.90 -2.30
CA ARG A 295 -1.95 -11.28 -2.33
C ARG A 295 -2.00 -9.98 -1.54
N GLY A 296 -1.59 -9.98 -0.28
CA GLY A 296 -1.72 -8.82 0.60
C GLY A 296 -0.98 -7.59 0.09
N ALA A 297 0.28 -7.79 -0.28
CA ALA A 297 1.14 -6.77 -0.87
C ALA A 297 0.64 -6.29 -2.24
N MET A 298 0.16 -7.20 -3.09
CA MET A 298 -0.31 -6.82 -4.43
C MET A 298 -1.67 -6.14 -4.42
N TRP A 299 -2.51 -6.41 -3.42
CA TRP A 299 -3.77 -5.69 -3.27
C TRP A 299 -3.55 -4.37 -2.55
N GLN A 300 -3.08 -4.44 -1.31
CA GLN A 300 -3.07 -3.28 -0.41
C GLN A 300 -1.77 -2.48 -0.51
N GLY A 301 -0.62 -3.16 -0.60
CA GLY A 301 0.67 -2.49 -0.81
C GLY A 301 0.77 -1.80 -2.18
N ALA A 302 0.24 -2.41 -3.24
CA ALA A 302 0.19 -1.80 -4.57
C ALA A 302 -0.76 -0.60 -4.62
N HIS A 303 -1.90 -0.67 -3.93
CA HIS A 303 -2.79 0.48 -3.77
C HIS A 303 -2.07 1.64 -3.06
N MET A 304 -1.29 1.37 -2.02
CA MET A 304 -0.49 2.41 -1.36
C MET A 304 0.61 2.98 -2.29
N SER A 305 1.19 2.14 -3.13
CA SER A 305 2.15 2.54 -4.18
C SER A 305 1.50 3.44 -5.24
N GLN A 306 0.24 3.16 -5.59
CA GLN A 306 -0.57 4.01 -6.47
C GLN A 306 -0.85 5.38 -5.80
N LEU A 307 -1.34 5.39 -4.56
CA LEU A 307 -1.60 6.62 -3.82
C LEU A 307 -0.35 7.49 -3.69
N ARG A 308 0.80 6.87 -3.37
CA ARG A 308 2.09 7.57 -3.30
C ARG A 308 2.47 8.23 -4.63
N LEU A 309 2.27 7.55 -5.76
CA LEU A 309 2.59 8.12 -7.06
C LEU A 309 1.64 9.26 -7.45
N LEU A 310 0.35 9.14 -7.10
CA LEU A 310 -0.68 10.14 -7.41
C LEU A 310 -0.52 11.41 -6.57
N THR A 311 -0.18 11.30 -5.29
CA THR A 311 -0.08 12.45 -4.39
C THR A 311 1.34 12.99 -4.21
N GLY A 312 2.35 12.19 -4.56
CA GLY A 312 3.75 12.47 -4.24
C GLY A 312 4.05 12.44 -2.72
N LYS A 313 3.23 11.75 -1.92
CA LYS A 313 3.37 11.67 -0.44
C LYS A 313 3.67 10.27 0.04
N LEU A 314 4.23 10.15 1.24
CA LEU A 314 4.41 8.85 1.88
C LEU A 314 3.05 8.27 2.29
N PHE A 315 2.81 7.02 1.92
CA PHE A 315 1.72 6.20 2.43
C PHE A 315 2.30 5.00 3.15
N LEU A 316 2.08 4.94 4.46
CA LEU A 316 2.63 3.92 5.34
C LEU A 316 1.50 3.16 6.04
N SER A 317 1.72 1.88 6.25
CA SER A 317 0.91 1.01 7.08
C SER A 317 1.56 0.95 8.45
N PHE A 318 0.72 1.16 9.47
CA PHE A 318 1.10 1.11 10.87
C PHE A 318 1.68 -0.25 11.30
N TYR A 319 1.40 -1.29 10.52
CA TYR A 319 1.75 -2.65 10.85
C TYR A 319 2.80 -3.30 9.94
N HIS A 320 3.45 -2.50 9.09
CA HIS A 320 4.45 -3.00 8.15
C HIS A 320 5.74 -2.19 8.19
N GLY A 321 5.98 -1.45 9.29
CA GLY A 321 7.28 -0.85 9.55
C GLY A 321 8.37 -1.90 9.80
N ALA A 322 9.61 -1.46 9.91
CA ALA A 322 10.76 -2.35 10.00
C ALA A 322 10.76 -3.15 11.31
N ASN A 323 10.44 -2.50 12.43
CA ASN A 323 10.36 -3.16 13.73
C ASN A 323 9.17 -4.12 13.78
N MET A 324 8.01 -3.73 13.24
CA MET A 324 6.85 -4.62 13.17
C MET A 324 7.11 -5.84 12.28
N THR A 325 7.77 -5.66 11.13
CA THR A 325 8.14 -6.77 10.24
C THR A 325 9.10 -7.75 10.94
N SER A 326 10.10 -7.24 11.65
CA SER A 326 11.03 -8.05 12.46
C SER A 326 10.30 -8.82 13.56
N LEU A 327 9.33 -8.20 14.23
CA LEU A 327 8.49 -8.86 15.23
C LEU A 327 7.64 -9.98 14.62
N LEU A 328 7.01 -9.74 13.46
CA LEU A 328 6.18 -10.74 12.78
C LEU A 328 6.99 -11.97 12.35
N GLN A 329 8.27 -11.81 12.04
CA GLN A 329 9.17 -12.93 11.78
C GLN A 329 9.49 -13.76 13.03
N GLN A 330 9.27 -13.25 14.24
CA GLN A 330 9.59 -13.94 15.49
C GLN A 330 8.38 -14.59 16.16
N VAL A 331 7.15 -14.17 15.85
CA VAL A 331 5.95 -14.64 16.57
C VAL A 331 5.46 -16.00 16.08
N ASP A 332 4.95 -16.80 17.01
CA ASP A 332 4.04 -17.92 16.75
C ASP A 332 2.59 -17.43 16.84
N LEU A 333 1.97 -17.15 15.70
CA LEU A 333 0.60 -16.65 15.65
C LEU A 333 -0.41 -17.68 16.18
N SER A 334 -0.07 -18.97 16.18
CA SER A 334 -0.93 -20.04 16.68
C SER A 334 -1.09 -20.02 18.19
N SER A 335 -0.03 -19.66 18.91
CA SER A 335 -0.04 -19.48 20.36
C SER A 335 -0.52 -18.09 20.76
N CYS A 336 -0.12 -17.05 20.04
CA CYS A 336 -0.37 -15.66 20.43
C CYS A 336 -1.75 -15.13 20.01
N VAL A 337 -2.34 -15.61 18.91
CA VAL A 337 -3.52 -14.99 18.27
C VAL A 337 -4.63 -16.01 18.05
N MET A 338 -5.16 -16.52 19.16
CA MET A 338 -6.30 -17.44 19.19
C MET A 338 -7.66 -16.72 19.14
N ALA A 339 -7.69 -15.42 19.45
CA ALA A 339 -8.84 -14.54 19.40
C ALA A 339 -8.45 -13.19 18.78
N ASP A 340 -9.43 -12.29 18.60
CA ASP A 340 -9.16 -10.90 18.23
C ASP A 340 -8.50 -10.18 19.40
N ILE A 341 -7.24 -9.75 19.24
CA ILE A 341 -6.46 -9.10 20.30
C ILE A 341 -6.38 -7.58 20.15
N ARG A 342 -7.12 -6.98 19.21
CA ARG A 342 -7.01 -5.55 18.89
C ARG A 342 -7.43 -4.65 20.04
N THR A 343 -8.43 -5.07 20.81
CA THR A 343 -8.88 -4.34 22.00
C THR A 343 -7.81 -4.35 23.09
N GLU A 344 -7.18 -5.50 23.34
CA GLU A 344 -6.09 -5.60 24.33
C GLU A 344 -4.87 -4.76 23.93
N ILE A 345 -4.57 -4.67 22.63
CA ILE A 345 -3.53 -3.76 22.12
C ILE A 345 -3.88 -2.31 22.39
N GLY A 346 -5.12 -1.89 22.13
CA GLY A 346 -5.55 -0.52 22.42
C GLY A 346 -5.53 -0.18 23.91
N ASN A 347 -5.95 -1.12 24.75
CA ASN A 347 -5.90 -0.96 26.20
C ASN A 347 -4.45 -0.82 26.67
N PHE A 348 -3.55 -1.67 26.16
CA PHE A 348 -2.13 -1.61 26.49
C PHE A 348 -1.48 -0.30 26.03
N ALA A 349 -1.74 0.12 24.78
CA ALA A 349 -1.15 1.34 24.21
C ALA A 349 -1.61 2.62 24.92
N SER A 350 -2.89 2.68 25.32
CA SER A 350 -3.47 3.86 25.99
C SER A 350 -3.29 3.85 27.51
N GLY A 351 -2.92 2.72 28.11
CA GLY A 351 -2.83 2.54 29.56
C GLY A 351 -4.17 2.56 30.29
N LYS A 352 -5.30 2.45 29.58
CA LYS A 352 -6.66 2.47 30.12
C LYS A 352 -7.59 1.60 29.28
N GLU A 353 -8.81 1.38 29.74
CA GLU A 353 -9.84 0.74 28.93
C GLU A 353 -10.25 1.65 27.76
N VAL A 354 -10.32 1.07 26.56
CA VAL A 354 -10.70 1.74 25.31
C VAL A 354 -12.05 1.25 24.83
N VAL A 355 -12.95 2.18 24.56
CA VAL A 355 -14.28 1.90 24.01
C VAL A 355 -14.21 1.93 22.49
N TYR A 356 -14.52 0.81 21.84
CA TYR A 356 -14.56 0.71 20.37
C TYR A 356 -16.00 0.77 19.86
N PRO A 357 -16.23 1.27 18.63
CA PRO A 357 -17.51 1.11 17.97
C PRO A 357 -17.90 -0.36 17.85
N GLU A 358 -19.18 -0.67 18.10
CA GLU A 358 -19.73 -2.02 17.96
C GLU A 358 -19.79 -2.48 16.50
N LEU A 359 -19.96 -1.53 15.59
CA LEU A 359 -20.06 -1.75 14.15
C LEU A 359 -18.82 -1.22 13.43
N ASN A 360 -18.45 -1.89 12.34
CA ASN A 360 -17.43 -1.42 11.40
C ASN A 360 -17.89 -1.68 9.97
N PRO A 361 -18.90 -0.93 9.48
CA PRO A 361 -19.42 -1.10 8.14
C PRO A 361 -18.33 -0.88 7.09
N SER A 362 -18.28 -1.77 6.10
CA SER A 362 -17.42 -1.57 4.93
C SER A 362 -18.09 -0.60 3.97
N PRO A 363 -17.34 0.33 3.34
CA PRO A 363 -17.90 1.14 2.28
C PRO A 363 -18.30 0.25 1.08
N GLY A 364 -19.33 0.66 0.35
CA GLY A 364 -19.70 0.01 -0.92
C GLY A 364 -18.66 0.23 -2.02
N ILE A 365 -18.74 -0.56 -3.10
CA ILE A 365 -17.91 -0.38 -4.28
C ILE A 365 -18.19 0.95 -4.99
N LEU A 366 -17.18 1.49 -5.69
CA LEU A 366 -17.36 2.64 -6.58
C LEU A 366 -17.82 2.18 -7.95
N LYS A 367 -19.14 2.22 -8.19
CA LYS A 367 -19.74 1.80 -9.46
C LYS A 367 -19.17 2.52 -10.69
N ARG A 368 -18.78 3.79 -10.57
CA ARG A 368 -18.26 4.58 -11.70
C ARG A 368 -16.90 4.08 -12.22
N THR A 369 -16.13 3.38 -11.38
CA THR A 369 -14.80 2.85 -11.73
C THR A 369 -14.84 1.34 -11.95
N GLU A 370 -16.03 0.76 -12.12
CA GLU A 370 -16.20 -0.65 -12.46
C GLU A 370 -15.64 -0.89 -13.87
N GLY A 371 -14.78 -1.90 -14.03
CA GLY A 371 -14.21 -2.29 -15.32
C GLY A 371 -13.14 -1.37 -15.93
N ILE A 372 -12.89 -0.17 -15.39
CA ILE A 372 -11.94 0.79 -16.00
C ILE A 372 -10.46 0.40 -15.82
N SER A 373 -10.17 -0.61 -15.01
CA SER A 373 -8.80 -1.05 -14.66
C SER A 373 -8.18 -2.04 -15.66
N SER A 374 -8.75 -2.15 -16.86
CA SER A 374 -8.36 -3.18 -17.82
C SER A 374 -7.02 -2.90 -18.51
N PRO A 375 -6.29 -3.95 -18.95
CA PRO A 375 -5.11 -3.81 -19.79
C PRO A 375 -5.37 -3.00 -21.05
N GLU A 376 -6.51 -3.19 -21.70
CA GLU A 376 -6.89 -2.46 -22.92
C GLU A 376 -6.99 -0.97 -22.66
N ARG A 377 -7.62 -0.56 -21.55
CA ARG A 377 -7.73 0.85 -21.17
C ARG A 377 -6.38 1.44 -20.78
N PHE A 378 -5.57 0.71 -20.03
CA PHE A 378 -4.20 1.13 -19.70
C PHE A 378 -3.34 1.31 -20.95
N LEU A 379 -3.37 0.35 -21.88
CA LEU A 379 -2.61 0.40 -23.13
C LEU A 379 -3.10 1.56 -24.01
N SER A 380 -4.42 1.72 -24.18
CA SER A 380 -4.97 2.84 -24.94
C SER A 380 -4.58 4.20 -24.34
N LEU A 381 -4.55 4.33 -23.01
CA LEU A 381 -4.09 5.55 -22.36
C LEU A 381 -2.60 5.76 -22.53
N ILE A 382 -1.76 4.76 -22.33
CA ILE A 382 -0.30 4.96 -22.48
C ILE A 382 0.05 5.32 -23.92
N GLU A 383 -0.66 4.74 -24.90
CA GLU A 383 -0.55 5.05 -26.32
C GLU A 383 -0.97 6.48 -26.66
N SER A 384 -1.95 7.06 -25.97
CA SER A 384 -2.36 8.46 -26.24
C SER A 384 -1.31 9.49 -25.80
N PHE A 385 -0.37 9.10 -24.93
CA PHE A 385 0.73 9.95 -24.47
C PHE A 385 2.05 9.70 -25.23
N VAL A 386 2.07 8.75 -26.17
CA VAL A 386 3.29 8.38 -26.91
C VAL A 386 3.05 8.25 -28.40
N THR A 387 4.05 8.56 -29.19
CA THR A 387 4.07 8.26 -30.62
C THR A 387 4.51 6.80 -30.79
N ILE A 388 3.63 5.98 -31.37
CA ILE A 388 3.92 4.57 -31.68
C ILE A 388 4.69 4.51 -33.00
N ASP A 389 6.02 4.44 -32.91
CA ASP A 389 6.88 4.45 -34.10
C ASP A 389 6.90 3.12 -34.87
N GLN A 390 6.52 2.00 -34.23
CA GLN A 390 6.48 0.64 -34.82
C GLN A 390 5.85 -0.37 -33.84
N ILE A 391 4.83 -1.13 -34.28
CA ILE A 391 4.45 -2.41 -33.63
C ILE A 391 5.27 -3.50 -34.32
N VAL A 392 6.19 -4.13 -33.59
CA VAL A 392 6.91 -5.31 -34.07
C VAL A 392 6.30 -6.51 -33.37
N ASP A 393 5.68 -7.41 -34.14
CA ASP A 393 5.12 -8.67 -33.63
C ASP A 393 6.21 -9.76 -33.48
#